data_AF-A0A9X4XGV1-F1
#
_entry.id   AF-A0A9X4XGV1-F1
#
_cell.length_a   1.000
_cell.length_b   1.000
_cell.length_c   1.000
_cell.angle_alpha   90.00
_cell.angle_beta   90.00
_cell.angle_gamma   90.00
#
_symmetry.space_group_name_H-M   'P 1'
#
loop_
_entity.id
_entity.type
_entity.pdbx_description
1 polymer ?
#
loop_
_entity_poly.entity_id
_entity_poly.type
_entity_poly.pdbx_seq_one_letter_code
_entity_poly.pdbx_strand_id
1 'polypeptide(L)'
;MRVWVRELAVAMAVGVLIGGGPAVHAAPNDAEIAHAETAHAETAHAGPSRETARAPAPAPAAAATPAPAGFESADAVLRWMAGYRGRPEPTRLPAAIATLSAAGALAIPERAGLPVGFLAGVIAAQPTRADKLVTALDRLPPRDSWVIVRAIAYSGHPDWKGLLARTAARLPAQRAAIEGYVQDRLPVLDRLAMDDPPSGWSRLRAWLPFAAEAVSPPALEVRPEVLDTLWGVYFATGDAAPLRRIVALLPWWRERDDLRRLTVGCMARFTLVANATRDPALLALLREEATRQPAAGAADLRDALAAAESDDLARVRTESLAAIQALERKTRDRNPPDRSKTLEPSPAGDRPAAALRRPRAEPDTFTAAAGAPVDR
;
A
#
# COMPACT_ATOMS: atom_id res chain seq x y z
N MET A 1 15.91 14.10 -6.14
CA MET A 1 16.97 13.81 -5.14
C MET A 1 16.48 13.18 -3.84
N ARG A 2 15.39 13.63 -3.17
CA ARG A 2 14.96 13.06 -1.87
C ARG A 2 13.67 12.22 -1.86
N VAL A 3 12.79 12.30 -2.87
CA VAL A 3 11.50 11.58 -2.85
C VAL A 3 11.69 10.08 -3.13
N TRP A 4 11.96 9.67 -4.37
CA TRP A 4 11.94 8.26 -4.77
C TRP A 4 12.88 7.33 -3.98
N VAL A 5 14.09 7.77 -3.63
CA VAL A 5 14.99 6.98 -2.75
C VAL A 5 14.42 6.83 -1.33
N ARG A 6 13.65 7.81 -0.84
CA ARG A 6 12.94 7.71 0.45
C ARG A 6 11.65 6.91 0.33
N GLU A 7 10.87 7.03 -0.74
CA GLU A 7 9.69 6.16 -0.94
C GLU A 7 10.14 4.69 -1.11
N LEU A 8 11.26 4.43 -1.78
CA LEU A 8 11.89 3.11 -1.77
C LEU A 8 12.29 2.74 -0.34
N ALA A 9 13.11 3.53 0.36
CA ALA A 9 13.53 3.20 1.73
C ALA A 9 12.36 3.02 2.72
N VAL A 10 11.25 3.70 2.52
CA VAL A 10 10.00 3.55 3.29
C VAL A 10 9.26 2.28 2.89
N ALA A 11 9.07 1.97 1.61
CA ALA A 11 8.46 0.71 1.18
C ALA A 11 9.30 -0.51 1.63
N MET A 12 10.63 -0.37 1.61
CA MET A 12 11.59 -1.38 2.08
C MET A 12 11.62 -1.48 3.62
N ALA A 13 11.17 -0.45 4.34
CA ALA A 13 10.94 -0.49 5.78
C ALA A 13 9.54 -1.04 6.12
N VAL A 14 8.51 -0.73 5.33
CA VAL A 14 7.15 -1.30 5.47
C VAL A 14 7.18 -2.81 5.19
N GLY A 15 7.90 -3.25 4.17
CA GLY A 15 8.21 -4.66 3.91
C GLY A 15 9.12 -5.35 4.95
N VAL A 16 9.58 -4.60 5.97
CA VAL A 16 10.29 -5.11 7.16
C VAL A 16 9.43 -4.98 8.43
N LEU A 17 8.46 -4.05 8.47
CA LEU A 17 7.54 -3.84 9.59
C LEU A 17 6.43 -4.90 9.70
N ILE A 18 6.18 -5.67 8.63
CA ILE A 18 5.33 -6.87 8.69
C ILE A 18 6.09 -8.03 9.35
N GLY A 19 6.24 -7.96 10.69
CA GLY A 19 6.69 -9.08 11.52
C GLY A 19 7.96 -8.84 12.34
N GLY A 20 7.86 -7.99 13.38
CA GLY A 20 8.83 -7.94 14.48
C GLY A 20 8.19 -8.41 15.78
N GLY A 21 8.44 -9.66 16.18
CA GLY A 21 7.96 -10.26 17.44
C GLY A 21 8.56 -11.67 17.61
N PRO A 22 8.87 -12.11 18.84
CA PRO A 22 9.67 -13.32 19.06
C PRO A 22 8.89 -14.60 18.75
N ALA A 23 9.62 -15.61 18.26
CA ALA A 23 9.07 -16.96 18.08
C ALA A 23 8.74 -17.58 19.45
N VAL A 24 7.48 -17.95 19.66
CA VAL A 24 7.08 -18.80 20.77
C VAL A 24 7.33 -20.25 20.34
N HIS A 25 8.24 -20.95 21.03
CA HIS A 25 8.47 -22.37 20.80
C HIS A 25 7.18 -23.17 21.05
N ALA A 26 6.70 -23.87 20.03
CA ALA A 26 5.80 -25.00 20.24
C ALA A 26 6.63 -26.19 20.74
N ALA A 27 6.41 -26.60 21.99
CA ALA A 27 6.89 -27.89 22.49
C ALA A 27 5.92 -29.00 22.02
N PRO A 28 6.42 -30.20 21.68
CA PRO A 28 5.56 -31.34 21.39
C PRO A 28 4.88 -31.84 22.68
N ASN A 29 3.72 -32.48 22.53
CA ASN A 29 2.98 -33.04 23.66
C ASN A 29 2.43 -34.43 23.28
N ASP A 30 3.36 -35.38 23.14
CA ASP A 30 3.04 -36.80 22.97
C ASP A 30 2.68 -37.40 24.33
N ALA A 31 1.43 -37.86 24.46
CA ALA A 31 0.88 -38.46 25.68
C ALA A 31 -0.06 -39.63 25.34
N GLU A 32 0.57 -40.69 24.85
CA GLU A 32 0.27 -42.12 25.04
C GLU A 32 -1.01 -42.49 25.84
N ILE A 33 -1.86 -43.34 25.25
CA ILE A 33 -3.04 -43.94 25.90
C ILE A 33 -2.81 -45.45 26.09
N ALA A 34 -2.77 -45.93 27.33
CA ALA A 34 -2.70 -47.36 27.68
C ALA A 34 -3.44 -47.68 29.00
N HIS A 35 -3.78 -48.96 29.21
CA HIS A 35 -4.81 -49.44 30.15
C HIS A 35 -4.36 -49.79 31.58
N ALA A 36 -5.29 -49.63 32.54
CA ALA A 36 -5.59 -50.51 33.70
C ALA A 36 -7.05 -50.15 34.15
N GLU A 37 -8.03 -51.01 34.52
CA GLU A 37 -8.11 -52.27 35.29
C GLU A 37 -7.70 -52.12 36.78
N THR A 38 -8.51 -52.39 37.83
CA THR A 38 -9.92 -52.85 38.00
C THR A 38 -10.58 -52.04 39.18
N ALA A 39 -11.69 -52.35 39.90
CA ALA A 39 -12.62 -53.48 40.03
C ALA A 39 -13.98 -53.07 40.71
N HIS A 40 -14.87 -54.07 40.95
CA HIS A 40 -15.96 -54.21 41.96
C HIS A 40 -16.45 -52.98 42.78
N ALA A 41 -17.72 -52.57 42.67
CA ALA A 41 -18.92 -53.01 43.45
C ALA A 41 -19.45 -51.83 44.31
N GLU A 42 -20.70 -51.72 44.79
CA GLU A 42 -21.76 -52.69 45.12
C GLU A 42 -23.19 -52.08 44.92
N THR A 43 -24.24 -52.89 45.04
CA THR A 43 -25.68 -52.49 45.12
C THR A 43 -26.01 -51.69 46.40
N ALA A 44 -27.13 -50.97 46.59
CA ALA A 44 -28.45 -50.88 45.93
C ALA A 44 -28.93 -49.39 45.89
N HIS A 45 -30.21 -48.93 45.85
CA HIS A 45 -31.55 -49.52 45.93
C HIS A 45 -32.61 -48.62 45.18
N ALA A 46 -33.88 -48.58 45.61
CA ALA A 46 -35.00 -47.90 44.92
C ALA A 46 -35.80 -46.89 45.78
N GLY A 47 -36.48 -45.93 45.14
CA GLY A 47 -37.46 -45.03 45.79
C GLY A 47 -37.84 -43.79 44.95
N PRO A 48 -39.08 -43.67 44.42
CA PRO A 48 -39.52 -42.52 43.62
C PRO A 48 -40.28 -41.45 44.45
N SER A 49 -40.11 -40.17 44.13
CA SER A 49 -41.06 -39.12 44.56
C SER A 49 -40.95 -37.77 43.83
N ARG A 50 -42.14 -37.25 43.48
CA ARG A 50 -42.48 -35.82 43.32
C ARG A 50 -41.69 -35.00 42.30
N GLU A 51 -42.16 -35.15 41.06
CA GLU A 51 -42.38 -34.06 40.13
C GLU A 51 -42.86 -32.77 40.84
N THR A 52 -42.15 -31.65 40.60
CA THR A 52 -42.57 -30.30 40.99
C THR A 52 -42.53 -29.40 39.75
N ALA A 53 -43.70 -28.94 39.31
CA ALA A 53 -43.81 -28.13 38.10
C ALA A 53 -43.04 -26.80 38.23
N ARG A 54 -41.95 -26.67 37.46
CA ARG A 54 -41.15 -25.44 37.41
C ARG A 54 -41.68 -24.53 36.31
N ALA A 55 -42.14 -23.33 36.67
CA ALA A 55 -42.54 -22.31 35.70
C ALA A 55 -41.38 -22.00 34.72
N PRO A 56 -41.68 -21.70 33.44
CA PRO A 56 -40.64 -21.43 32.45
C PRO A 56 -39.84 -20.20 32.84
N ALA A 57 -38.52 -20.36 32.95
CA ALA A 57 -37.61 -19.23 33.12
C ALA A 57 -37.66 -18.33 31.86
N PRO A 58 -37.53 -17.00 31.99
CA PRO A 58 -37.40 -16.14 30.83
C PRO A 58 -36.18 -16.57 30.02
N ALA A 59 -36.36 -16.74 28.71
CA ALA A 59 -35.28 -17.12 27.82
C ALA A 59 -34.13 -16.09 27.92
N PRO A 60 -32.86 -16.52 27.97
CA PRO A 60 -31.74 -15.59 28.01
C PRO A 60 -31.80 -14.69 26.78
N ALA A 61 -31.91 -13.38 26.99
CA ALA A 61 -31.89 -12.41 25.91
C ALA A 61 -30.62 -12.63 25.09
N ALA A 62 -30.77 -12.87 23.78
CA ALA A 62 -29.66 -13.19 22.89
C ALA A 62 -28.61 -12.08 22.96
N ALA A 63 -27.49 -12.36 23.63
CA ALA A 63 -26.46 -11.37 23.87
C ALA A 63 -25.94 -10.86 22.52
N ALA A 64 -26.23 -9.60 22.22
CA ALA A 64 -25.77 -8.96 21.00
C ALA A 64 -24.25 -9.09 20.94
N THR A 65 -23.75 -9.80 19.92
CA THR A 65 -22.32 -10.07 19.78
C THR A 65 -21.56 -8.74 19.87
N PRO A 66 -20.64 -8.56 20.83
CA PRO A 66 -19.98 -7.29 21.00
C PRO A 66 -19.29 -6.91 19.69
N ALA A 67 -19.45 -5.65 19.28
CA ALA A 67 -18.80 -5.14 18.08
C ALA A 67 -17.29 -5.45 18.17
N PRO A 68 -16.67 -6.01 17.11
CA PRO A 68 -15.31 -6.50 17.21
C PRO A 68 -14.37 -5.37 17.65
N ALA A 69 -13.57 -5.65 18.68
CA ALA A 69 -12.70 -4.66 19.28
C ALA A 69 -11.81 -3.98 18.22
N GLY A 70 -11.66 -2.66 18.35
CA GLY A 70 -10.86 -1.86 17.44
C GLY A 70 -9.39 -2.27 17.45
N PHE A 71 -8.67 -1.94 16.37
CA PHE A 71 -7.24 -2.19 16.31
C PHE A 71 -6.47 -1.07 17.03
N GLU A 72 -5.56 -1.46 17.91
CA GLU A 72 -4.74 -0.58 18.76
C GLU A 72 -3.88 0.41 17.96
N SER A 73 -3.40 0.00 16.78
CA SER A 73 -2.56 0.83 15.92
C SER A 73 -2.66 0.41 14.44
N ALA A 74 -2.13 1.25 13.54
CA ALA A 74 -1.98 0.89 12.13
C ALA A 74 -1.13 -0.37 11.95
N ASP A 75 -0.05 -0.56 12.72
CA ASP A 75 0.79 -1.76 12.62
C ASP A 75 0.04 -3.03 13.06
N ALA A 76 -0.88 -2.91 14.02
CA ALA A 76 -1.77 -4.03 14.39
C ALA A 76 -2.72 -4.40 13.24
N VAL A 77 -3.21 -3.42 12.48
CA VAL A 77 -3.98 -3.67 11.23
C VAL A 77 -3.09 -4.33 10.17
N LEU A 78 -1.88 -3.83 9.93
CA LEU A 78 -0.96 -4.39 8.91
C LEU A 78 -0.56 -5.85 9.21
N ARG A 79 -0.28 -6.19 10.48
CA ARG A 79 -0.04 -7.57 10.90
C ARG A 79 -1.26 -8.47 10.69
N TRP A 80 -2.46 -7.98 11.02
CA TRP A 80 -3.72 -8.70 10.78
C TRP A 80 -4.01 -8.90 9.29
N MET A 81 -3.75 -7.89 8.44
CA MET A 81 -3.88 -7.99 6.98
C MET A 81 -2.97 -9.09 6.42
N ALA A 82 -1.69 -9.13 6.81
CA ALA A 82 -0.76 -10.16 6.34
C ALA A 82 -1.18 -11.59 6.73
N GLY A 83 -1.71 -11.77 7.96
CA GLY A 83 -2.21 -13.05 8.45
C GLY A 83 -3.62 -13.44 7.96
N TYR A 84 -4.34 -12.53 7.31
CA TYR A 84 -5.80 -12.63 7.06
C TYR A 84 -6.21 -13.92 6.33
N ARG A 85 -5.42 -14.39 5.35
CA ARG A 85 -5.74 -15.62 4.58
C ARG A 85 -5.85 -16.87 5.45
N GLY A 86 -5.10 -16.95 6.56
CA GLY A 86 -5.17 -18.09 7.49
C GLY A 86 -6.44 -18.09 8.33
N ARG A 87 -7.11 -16.94 8.48
CA ARG A 87 -8.37 -16.78 9.22
C ARG A 87 -9.13 -15.55 8.72
N PRO A 88 -9.91 -15.64 7.63
CA PRO A 88 -10.60 -14.48 7.05
C PRO A 88 -11.68 -13.91 8.00
N GLU A 89 -11.48 -12.69 8.47
CA GLU A 89 -12.37 -11.98 9.40
C GLU A 89 -13.00 -10.72 8.76
N PRO A 90 -13.81 -10.83 7.69
CA PRO A 90 -14.32 -9.68 6.92
C PRO A 90 -15.17 -8.71 7.76
N THR A 91 -15.76 -9.16 8.87
CA THR A 91 -16.51 -8.32 9.81
C THR A 91 -15.63 -7.32 10.59
N ARG A 92 -14.31 -7.52 10.65
CA ARG A 92 -13.36 -6.58 11.28
C ARG A 92 -12.86 -5.50 10.32
N LEU A 93 -13.09 -5.65 9.02
CA LEU A 93 -12.65 -4.71 7.99
C LEU A 93 -13.04 -3.25 8.27
N PRO A 94 -14.27 -2.92 8.75
CA PRO A 94 -14.62 -1.53 9.07
C PRO A 94 -13.77 -0.92 10.19
N ALA A 95 -13.44 -1.71 11.23
CA ALA A 95 -12.56 -1.28 12.30
C ALA A 95 -11.11 -1.11 11.82
N ALA A 96 -10.64 -2.00 10.95
CA ALA A 96 -9.30 -1.90 10.35
C ALA A 96 -9.13 -0.63 9.49
N ILE A 97 -10.06 -0.36 8.57
CA ILE A 97 -10.00 0.85 7.72
C ILE A 97 -10.22 2.13 8.56
N ALA A 98 -11.02 2.08 9.63
CA ALA A 98 -11.17 3.20 10.56
C ALA A 98 -9.88 3.51 11.34
N THR A 99 -9.18 2.50 11.87
CA THR A 99 -7.86 2.69 12.52
C THR A 99 -6.82 3.25 11.53
N LEU A 100 -6.83 2.79 10.27
CA LEU A 100 -5.95 3.33 9.21
C LEU A 100 -6.29 4.79 8.83
N SER A 101 -7.58 5.16 8.78
CA SER A 101 -8.03 6.54 8.60
C SER A 101 -7.59 7.44 9.75
N ALA A 102 -7.75 6.99 11.00
CA ALA A 102 -7.34 7.72 12.20
C ALA A 102 -5.81 7.93 12.24
N ALA A 103 -5.02 6.93 11.83
CA ALA A 103 -3.58 7.01 11.70
C ALA A 103 -3.10 7.82 10.46
N GLY A 104 -4.00 8.34 9.63
CA GLY A 104 -3.66 9.12 8.44
C GLY A 104 -3.14 8.31 7.25
N ALA A 105 -3.16 6.98 7.31
CA ALA A 105 -2.66 6.09 6.25
C ALA A 105 -3.44 6.19 4.94
N LEU A 106 -4.64 6.79 4.95
CA LEU A 106 -5.50 7.03 3.79
C LEU A 106 -5.42 8.48 3.25
N ALA A 107 -4.65 9.36 3.89
CA ALA A 107 -4.61 10.79 3.55
C ALA A 107 -3.81 11.13 2.28
N ILE A 108 -3.00 10.18 1.77
CA ILE A 108 -2.21 10.32 0.55
C ILE A 108 -2.53 9.11 -0.35
N PRO A 109 -3.31 9.27 -1.44
CA PRO A 109 -3.72 8.15 -2.29
C PRO A 109 -2.54 7.31 -2.80
N GLU A 110 -1.45 7.97 -3.23
CA GLU A 110 -0.20 7.35 -3.69
C GLU A 110 0.49 6.41 -2.70
N ARG A 111 0.10 6.42 -1.41
CA ARG A 111 0.63 5.54 -0.36
C ARG A 111 -0.43 4.63 0.26
N ALA A 112 -1.70 4.79 -0.13
CA ALA A 112 -2.83 4.03 0.40
C ALA A 112 -3.17 2.80 -0.44
N GLY A 113 -2.31 2.43 -1.39
CA GLY A 113 -2.50 1.29 -2.29
C GLY A 113 -2.77 -0.03 -1.57
N LEU A 114 -2.01 -0.35 -0.52
CA LEU A 114 -2.16 -1.58 0.27
C LEU A 114 -3.54 -1.67 0.97
N PRO A 115 -4.01 -0.64 1.72
CA PRO A 115 -5.39 -0.56 2.19
C PRO A 115 -6.47 -0.65 1.10
N VAL A 116 -6.29 0.04 -0.03
CA VAL A 116 -7.24 0.00 -1.18
C VAL A 116 -7.35 -1.42 -1.73
N GLY A 117 -6.23 -2.08 -2.00
CA GLY A 117 -6.18 -3.43 -2.55
C GLY A 117 -6.76 -4.47 -1.61
N PHE A 118 -6.50 -4.33 -0.30
CA PHE A 118 -7.06 -5.24 0.69
C PHE A 118 -8.58 -5.09 0.81
N LEU A 119 -9.09 -3.86 0.87
CA LEU A 119 -10.54 -3.61 0.81
C LEU A 119 -11.16 -4.16 -0.49
N ALA A 120 -10.49 -3.96 -1.64
CA ALA A 120 -10.93 -4.49 -2.93
C ALA A 120 -11.02 -6.02 -2.94
N GLY A 121 -9.99 -6.71 -2.44
CA GLY A 121 -9.96 -8.17 -2.37
C GLY A 121 -10.99 -8.76 -1.38
N VAL A 122 -11.26 -8.11 -0.24
CA VAL A 122 -12.30 -8.59 0.69
C VAL A 122 -13.71 -8.37 0.11
N ILE A 123 -13.92 -7.31 -0.68
CA ILE A 123 -15.16 -7.12 -1.46
C ILE A 123 -15.29 -8.23 -2.52
N ALA A 124 -14.22 -8.52 -3.26
CA ALA A 124 -14.17 -9.57 -4.28
C ALA A 124 -14.51 -10.96 -3.72
N ALA A 125 -13.97 -11.28 -2.54
CA ALA A 125 -14.17 -12.56 -1.85
C ALA A 125 -15.53 -12.68 -1.12
N GLN A 126 -16.36 -11.64 -1.10
CA GLN A 126 -17.64 -11.61 -0.37
C GLN A 126 -18.77 -10.94 -1.19
N PRO A 127 -19.03 -11.33 -2.46
CA PRO A 127 -19.91 -10.58 -3.37
C PRO A 127 -21.34 -10.44 -2.84
N THR A 128 -21.92 -11.52 -2.30
CA THR A 128 -23.27 -11.52 -1.69
C THR A 128 -23.37 -10.69 -0.39
N ARG A 129 -22.26 -10.14 0.11
CA ARG A 129 -22.19 -9.29 1.30
C ARG A 129 -21.55 -7.93 1.01
N ALA A 130 -21.20 -7.63 -0.25
CA ALA A 130 -20.44 -6.43 -0.63
C ALA A 130 -21.14 -5.14 -0.20
N ASP A 131 -22.44 -4.98 -0.50
CA ASP A 131 -23.25 -3.85 -0.03
C ASP A 131 -23.22 -3.68 1.50
N LYS A 132 -23.25 -4.78 2.27
CA LYS A 132 -23.21 -4.74 3.74
C LYS A 132 -21.84 -4.33 4.28
N LEU A 133 -20.75 -4.80 3.65
CA LEU A 133 -19.38 -4.42 3.99
C LEU A 133 -19.11 -2.94 3.66
N VAL A 134 -19.59 -2.49 2.49
CA VAL A 134 -19.49 -1.08 2.06
C VAL A 134 -20.29 -0.16 2.98
N THR A 135 -21.54 -0.51 3.31
CA THR A 135 -22.39 0.27 4.24
C THR A 135 -21.75 0.38 5.64
N ALA A 136 -21.03 -0.66 6.10
CA ALA A 136 -20.32 -0.59 7.37
C ALA A 136 -19.14 0.42 7.38
N LEU A 137 -18.69 0.88 6.20
CA LEU A 137 -17.63 1.88 6.03
C LEU A 137 -18.18 3.32 5.89
N ASP A 138 -19.49 3.54 5.86
CA ASP A 138 -20.12 4.87 5.71
C ASP A 138 -19.75 5.86 6.83
N ARG A 139 -19.11 5.40 7.92
CA ARG A 139 -18.60 6.23 9.03
C ARG A 139 -17.20 6.84 8.77
N LEU A 140 -16.55 6.53 7.65
CA LEU A 140 -15.23 7.12 7.35
C LEU A 140 -15.33 8.64 7.12
N PRO A 141 -14.31 9.43 7.53
CA PRO A 141 -14.26 10.86 7.25
C PRO A 141 -14.41 11.14 5.74
N PRO A 142 -15.12 12.22 5.32
CA PRO A 142 -15.30 12.54 3.90
C PRO A 142 -13.99 12.62 3.11
N ARG A 143 -12.91 13.09 3.74
CA ARG A 143 -11.54 13.14 3.19
C ARG A 143 -10.92 11.77 2.85
N ASP A 144 -11.34 10.70 3.53
CA ASP A 144 -10.77 9.34 3.42
C ASP A 144 -11.71 8.37 2.68
N SER A 145 -13.00 8.73 2.57
CA SER A 145 -14.05 7.92 1.93
C SER A 145 -13.82 7.56 0.45
N TRP A 146 -12.88 8.24 -0.23
CA TRP A 146 -12.42 7.88 -1.58
C TRP A 146 -11.91 6.43 -1.66
N VAL A 147 -11.38 5.89 -0.54
CA VAL A 147 -10.88 4.51 -0.44
C VAL A 147 -11.96 3.49 -0.81
N ILE A 148 -13.21 3.74 -0.41
CA ILE A 148 -14.36 2.87 -0.69
C ILE A 148 -14.62 2.80 -2.19
N VAL A 149 -14.61 3.96 -2.85
CA VAL A 149 -14.89 4.09 -4.29
C VAL A 149 -13.81 3.42 -5.14
N ARG A 150 -12.53 3.68 -4.83
CA ARG A 150 -11.41 3.03 -5.55
C ARG A 150 -11.41 1.52 -5.31
N ALA A 151 -11.64 1.07 -4.09
CA ALA A 151 -11.65 -0.36 -3.76
C ALA A 151 -12.82 -1.13 -4.40
N ILE A 152 -14.02 -0.55 -4.49
CA ILE A 152 -15.13 -1.17 -5.25
C ILE A 152 -14.74 -1.31 -6.73
N ALA A 153 -14.25 -0.23 -7.36
CA ALA A 153 -13.84 -0.25 -8.77
C ALA A 153 -12.67 -1.22 -9.06
N TYR A 154 -11.79 -1.45 -8.08
CA TYR A 154 -10.64 -2.35 -8.19
C TYR A 154 -10.95 -3.81 -7.77
N SER A 155 -12.13 -4.09 -7.21
CA SER A 155 -12.49 -5.40 -6.66
C SER A 155 -12.75 -6.50 -7.71
N GLY A 156 -13.04 -6.14 -8.97
CA GLY A 156 -13.55 -7.10 -9.96
C GLY A 156 -14.93 -7.69 -9.61
N HIS A 157 -15.64 -7.13 -8.63
CA HIS A 157 -16.98 -7.56 -8.25
C HIS A 157 -17.94 -7.50 -9.47
N PRO A 158 -18.74 -8.55 -9.78
CA PRO A 158 -19.53 -8.60 -11.02
C PRO A 158 -20.49 -7.41 -11.21
N ASP A 159 -21.05 -6.88 -10.12
CA ASP A 159 -21.85 -5.65 -10.11
C ASP A 159 -21.10 -4.49 -9.41
N TRP A 160 -19.84 -4.26 -9.74
CA TRP A 160 -19.08 -3.16 -9.12
C TRP A 160 -19.67 -1.78 -9.48
N LYS A 161 -20.20 -1.60 -10.70
CA LYS A 161 -20.85 -0.36 -11.13
C LYS A 161 -22.18 -0.10 -10.42
N GLY A 162 -23.04 -1.12 -10.25
CA GLY A 162 -24.27 -0.98 -9.48
C GLY A 162 -24.00 -0.74 -8.00
N LEU A 163 -22.99 -1.42 -7.42
CA LEU A 163 -22.54 -1.19 -6.05
C LEU A 163 -22.02 0.25 -5.83
N LEU A 164 -21.27 0.81 -6.78
CA LEU A 164 -20.90 2.23 -6.79
C LEU A 164 -22.13 3.15 -6.87
N ALA A 165 -23.06 2.89 -7.80
CA ALA A 165 -24.28 3.69 -7.96
C ALA A 165 -25.17 3.68 -6.70
N ARG A 166 -25.36 2.51 -6.07
CA ARG A 166 -26.05 2.36 -4.78
C ARG A 166 -25.32 3.07 -3.63
N THR A 167 -24.03 3.34 -3.76
CA THR A 167 -23.20 4.00 -2.74
C THR A 167 -23.08 5.52 -2.94
N ALA A 168 -23.35 6.02 -4.15
CA ALA A 168 -23.27 7.44 -4.50
C ALA A 168 -24.10 8.37 -3.59
N ALA A 169 -25.26 7.92 -3.13
CA ALA A 169 -26.13 8.69 -2.23
C ALA A 169 -25.53 8.87 -0.82
N ARG A 170 -24.65 7.96 -0.37
CA ARG A 170 -24.02 8.00 0.96
C ARG A 170 -22.64 8.66 0.95
N LEU A 171 -21.97 8.70 -0.21
CA LEU A 171 -20.66 9.35 -0.39
C LEU A 171 -20.73 10.59 -1.31
N PRO A 172 -21.47 11.65 -0.94
CA PRO A 172 -21.68 12.82 -1.82
C PRO A 172 -20.36 13.53 -2.18
N ALA A 173 -19.38 13.54 -1.28
CA ALA A 173 -18.04 14.08 -1.51
C ALA A 173 -17.26 13.36 -2.63
N GLN A 174 -17.63 12.11 -2.95
CA GLN A 174 -16.96 11.27 -3.95
C GLN A 174 -17.77 11.14 -5.26
N ARG A 175 -18.89 11.87 -5.40
CA ARG A 175 -19.82 11.74 -6.54
C ARG A 175 -19.14 11.86 -7.90
N ALA A 176 -18.22 12.81 -8.07
CA ALA A 176 -17.49 12.99 -9.33
C ALA A 176 -16.56 11.82 -9.68
N ALA A 177 -15.94 11.18 -8.67
CA ALA A 177 -15.13 9.98 -8.87
C ALA A 177 -16.02 8.78 -9.20
N ILE A 178 -17.13 8.60 -8.47
CA ILE A 178 -18.11 7.54 -8.72
C ILE A 178 -18.66 7.64 -10.16
N GLU A 179 -19.05 8.85 -10.59
CA GLU A 179 -19.52 9.09 -11.94
C GLU A 179 -18.44 8.79 -13.00
N GLY A 180 -17.20 9.23 -12.77
CA GLY A 180 -16.07 8.93 -13.65
C GLY A 180 -15.81 7.43 -13.80
N TYR A 181 -15.93 6.65 -12.73
CA TYR A 181 -15.81 5.19 -12.77
C TYR A 181 -16.98 4.51 -13.49
N VAL A 182 -18.23 4.92 -13.21
CA VAL A 182 -19.42 4.34 -13.86
C VAL A 182 -19.43 4.59 -15.37
N GLN A 183 -18.93 5.76 -15.81
CA GLN A 183 -18.80 6.17 -17.21
C GLN A 183 -17.48 5.75 -17.89
N ASP A 184 -16.70 4.84 -17.29
CA ASP A 184 -15.41 4.34 -17.84
C ASP A 184 -14.35 5.43 -18.12
N ARG A 185 -14.44 6.59 -17.44
CA ARG A 185 -13.49 7.71 -17.53
C ARG A 185 -12.32 7.59 -16.54
N LEU A 186 -12.31 6.58 -15.67
CA LEU A 186 -11.26 6.36 -14.67
C LEU A 186 -10.67 4.94 -14.79
N PRO A 187 -9.36 4.77 -14.51
CA PRO A 187 -8.66 3.50 -14.70
C PRO A 187 -9.04 2.46 -13.62
N VAL A 188 -9.09 1.19 -13.98
CA VAL A 188 -9.38 0.07 -13.06
C VAL A 188 -8.19 -0.91 -12.99
N LEU A 189 -8.05 -1.60 -11.85
CA LEU A 189 -6.89 -2.47 -11.56
C LEU A 189 -6.68 -3.61 -12.58
N ASP A 190 -7.74 -4.07 -13.25
CA ASP A 190 -7.68 -5.16 -14.23
C ASP A 190 -6.98 -4.75 -15.55
N ARG A 191 -6.98 -3.47 -15.91
CA ARG A 191 -6.25 -2.94 -17.08
C ARG A 191 -5.08 -2.08 -16.63
N LEU A 192 -3.89 -2.66 -16.56
CA LEU A 192 -2.64 -1.95 -16.31
C LEU A 192 -2.03 -1.48 -17.63
N ALA A 193 -1.33 -0.34 -17.60
CA ALA A 193 -0.62 0.21 -18.77
C ALA A 193 0.59 -0.62 -19.26
N MET A 194 0.76 -1.84 -18.74
CA MET A 194 1.70 -2.86 -19.18
C MET A 194 1.03 -3.97 -20.02
N ASP A 195 -0.30 -4.08 -19.96
CA ASP A 195 -1.08 -5.11 -20.68
C ASP A 195 -1.38 -4.66 -22.14
N ASP A 196 -1.38 -3.35 -22.38
CA ASP A 196 -1.52 -2.77 -23.72
C ASP A 196 -0.24 -3.02 -24.54
N PRO A 197 -0.32 -3.71 -25.70
CA PRO A 197 0.86 -4.02 -26.51
C PRO A 197 1.50 -2.73 -27.09
N PRO A 198 2.82 -2.72 -27.36
CA PRO A 198 3.51 -1.58 -27.97
C PRO A 198 2.97 -1.31 -29.38
N SER A 199 1.99 -0.40 -29.45
CA SER A 199 1.02 -0.21 -30.53
C SER A 199 1.56 0.18 -31.91
N GLY A 200 2.27 -0.70 -32.62
CA GLY A 200 2.50 -0.53 -34.06
C GLY A 200 1.18 -0.44 -34.85
N TRP A 201 0.16 -1.17 -34.41
CA TRP A 201 -1.17 -1.20 -35.01
C TRP A 201 -2.01 0.04 -34.67
N SER A 202 -1.89 0.60 -33.46
CA SER A 202 -2.63 1.82 -33.09
C SER A 202 -2.16 3.05 -33.85
N ARG A 203 -0.87 3.13 -34.21
CA ARG A 203 -0.37 4.16 -35.15
C ARG A 203 -1.02 4.06 -36.53
N LEU A 204 -1.22 2.84 -37.05
CA LEU A 204 -1.91 2.63 -38.32
C LEU A 204 -3.43 2.92 -38.19
N ARG A 205 -4.04 2.54 -37.06
CA ARG A 205 -5.45 2.83 -36.76
C ARG A 205 -5.73 4.34 -36.66
N ALA A 206 -4.79 5.12 -36.14
CA ALA A 206 -4.86 6.58 -36.06
C ALA A 206 -4.83 7.29 -37.43
N TRP A 207 -4.45 6.58 -38.51
CA TRP A 207 -4.53 7.10 -39.88
C TRP A 207 -5.89 6.81 -40.56
N LEU A 208 -6.77 6.00 -39.94
CA LEU A 208 -8.08 5.63 -40.49
C LEU A 208 -9.20 6.51 -39.90
N PRO A 209 -9.77 7.49 -40.64
CA PRO A 209 -10.70 8.49 -40.11
C PRO A 209 -12.09 7.96 -39.70
N PHE A 210 -12.33 6.64 -39.83
CA PHE A 210 -13.59 5.98 -39.49
C PHE A 210 -13.45 4.91 -38.38
N ALA A 211 -12.25 4.77 -37.79
CA ALA A 211 -11.97 3.74 -36.81
C ALA A 211 -12.52 4.11 -35.42
N ALA A 212 -13.83 3.94 -35.22
CA ALA A 212 -14.54 4.20 -33.97
C ALA A 212 -13.75 3.70 -32.74
N GLU A 213 -13.59 4.57 -31.75
CA GLU A 213 -12.88 4.25 -30.51
C GLU A 213 -13.86 3.58 -29.54
N ALA A 214 -13.65 2.29 -29.28
CA ALA A 214 -14.38 1.57 -28.26
C ALA A 214 -13.97 2.13 -26.89
N VAL A 215 -14.82 3.01 -26.33
CA VAL A 215 -14.57 3.71 -25.06
C VAL A 215 -14.32 2.68 -23.97
N SER A 216 -13.03 2.53 -23.65
CA SER A 216 -12.53 1.64 -22.63
C SER A 216 -11.98 2.48 -21.48
N PRO A 217 -12.01 1.98 -20.23
CA PRO A 217 -11.27 2.60 -19.14
C PRO A 217 -9.81 2.86 -19.56
N PRO A 218 -9.24 4.04 -19.26
CA PRO A 218 -7.84 4.31 -19.50
C PRO A 218 -7.00 3.29 -18.71
N ALA A 219 -5.88 2.85 -19.26
CA ALA A 219 -5.03 1.87 -18.59
C ALA A 219 -4.37 2.48 -17.34
N LEU A 220 -4.41 1.76 -16.22
CA LEU A 220 -3.85 2.20 -14.95
C LEU A 220 -2.32 2.31 -15.07
N GLU A 221 -1.79 3.52 -14.91
CA GLU A 221 -0.34 3.75 -14.92
C GLU A 221 0.32 2.99 -13.77
N VAL A 222 1.21 2.04 -14.08
CA VAL A 222 1.93 1.29 -13.05
C VAL A 222 2.89 2.22 -12.30
N ARG A 223 2.52 2.54 -11.07
CA ARG A 223 3.27 3.31 -10.06
C ARG A 223 3.44 2.42 -8.81
N PRO A 224 4.31 2.78 -7.83
CA PRO A 224 4.45 2.01 -6.59
C PRO A 224 3.14 1.67 -5.88
N GLU A 225 2.17 2.60 -5.85
CA GLU A 225 0.82 2.36 -5.31
C GLU A 225 0.15 1.10 -5.89
N VAL A 226 0.34 0.81 -7.19
CA VAL A 226 -0.27 -0.34 -7.87
C VAL A 226 0.35 -1.65 -7.38
N LEU A 227 1.65 -1.69 -7.11
CA LEU A 227 2.32 -2.85 -6.50
C LEU A 227 1.76 -3.11 -5.09
N ASP A 228 1.63 -2.06 -4.28
CA ASP A 228 1.05 -2.15 -2.94
C ASP A 228 -0.42 -2.59 -3.00
N THR A 229 -1.20 -2.13 -3.99
CA THR A 229 -2.57 -2.59 -4.26
C THR A 229 -2.63 -4.07 -4.63
N LEU A 230 -1.75 -4.55 -5.50
CA LEU A 230 -1.70 -5.98 -5.86
C LEU A 230 -1.35 -6.86 -4.66
N TRP A 231 -0.43 -6.42 -3.79
CA TRP A 231 -0.16 -7.08 -2.51
C TRP A 231 -1.38 -7.07 -1.58
N GLY A 232 -2.12 -5.96 -1.51
CA GLY A 232 -3.37 -5.87 -0.76
C GLY A 232 -4.42 -6.87 -1.22
N VAL A 233 -4.66 -6.98 -2.54
CA VAL A 233 -5.60 -7.96 -3.10
C VAL A 233 -5.13 -9.39 -2.79
N TYR A 234 -3.83 -9.69 -2.91
CA TYR A 234 -3.28 -10.99 -2.53
C TYR A 234 -3.53 -11.31 -1.05
N PHE A 235 -3.18 -10.42 -0.12
CA PHE A 235 -3.39 -10.65 1.31
C PHE A 235 -4.86 -10.80 1.71
N ALA A 236 -5.80 -10.24 0.94
CA ALA A 236 -7.23 -10.40 1.15
C ALA A 236 -7.82 -11.70 0.56
N THR A 237 -7.23 -12.24 -0.52
CA THR A 237 -7.85 -13.31 -1.33
C THR A 237 -7.06 -14.62 -1.38
N GLY A 238 -5.72 -14.56 -1.37
CA GLY A 238 -4.85 -15.69 -1.68
C GLY A 238 -4.76 -16.05 -3.16
N ASP A 239 -5.40 -15.31 -4.07
CA ASP A 239 -5.34 -15.58 -5.51
C ASP A 239 -3.91 -15.33 -6.06
N ALA A 240 -3.50 -16.15 -7.02
CA ALA A 240 -2.27 -15.97 -7.78
C ALA A 240 -2.37 -14.83 -8.82
N ALA A 241 -3.56 -14.37 -9.21
CA ALA A 241 -3.71 -13.34 -10.25
C ALA A 241 -3.00 -12.00 -9.94
N PRO A 242 -3.06 -11.42 -8.72
CA PRO A 242 -2.28 -10.24 -8.37
C PRO A 242 -0.77 -10.53 -8.41
N LEU A 243 -0.34 -11.69 -7.92
CA LEU A 243 1.07 -12.11 -7.95
C LEU A 243 1.60 -12.22 -9.38
N ARG A 244 0.80 -12.72 -10.33
CA ARG A 244 1.17 -12.76 -11.76
C ARG A 244 1.44 -11.36 -12.33
N ARG A 245 0.62 -10.35 -11.97
CA ARG A 245 0.87 -8.96 -12.37
C ARG A 245 2.17 -8.42 -11.75
N ILE A 246 2.46 -8.76 -10.49
CA ILE A 246 3.74 -8.38 -9.82
C ILE A 246 4.95 -9.05 -10.48
N VAL A 247 4.87 -10.35 -10.79
CA VAL A 247 5.92 -11.12 -11.47
C VAL A 247 6.20 -10.53 -12.87
N ALA A 248 5.16 -10.11 -13.60
CA ALA A 248 5.32 -9.47 -14.90
C ALA A 248 6.05 -8.10 -14.85
N LEU A 249 6.20 -7.49 -13.67
CA LEU A 249 7.03 -6.28 -13.48
C LEU A 249 8.51 -6.58 -13.26
N LEU A 250 8.88 -7.84 -12.98
CA LEU A 250 10.28 -8.20 -12.69
C LEU A 250 11.28 -7.74 -13.77
N PRO A 251 11.05 -7.94 -15.09
CA PRO A 251 12.03 -7.54 -16.11
C PRO A 251 12.43 -6.05 -16.05
N TRP A 252 11.59 -5.18 -15.48
CA TRP A 252 11.89 -3.77 -15.30
C TRP A 252 13.04 -3.52 -14.30
N TRP A 253 13.44 -4.48 -13.46
CA TRP A 253 14.62 -4.32 -12.58
C TRP A 253 15.93 -4.14 -13.37
N ARG A 254 15.95 -4.51 -14.66
CA ARG A 254 17.07 -4.25 -15.57
C ARG A 254 16.90 -3.03 -16.48
N GLU A 255 15.83 -2.25 -16.31
CA GLU A 255 15.57 -1.02 -17.09
C GLU A 255 16.74 -0.03 -17.00
N ARG A 256 17.07 0.62 -18.12
CA ARG A 256 18.29 1.43 -18.29
C ARG A 256 18.01 2.88 -18.70
N ASP A 257 16.79 3.24 -19.06
CA ASP A 257 16.44 4.59 -19.53
C ASP A 257 15.20 5.20 -18.87
N ASP A 258 14.29 4.39 -18.31
CA ASP A 258 13.14 4.84 -17.50
C ASP A 258 13.35 4.59 -15.99
N LEU A 259 13.59 5.67 -15.24
CA LEU A 259 13.79 5.62 -13.79
C LEU A 259 12.54 5.16 -13.01
N ARG A 260 11.33 5.42 -13.50
CA ARG A 260 10.07 5.01 -12.84
C ARG A 260 9.88 3.51 -12.96
N ARG A 261 10.04 2.98 -14.18
CA ARG A 261 10.01 1.53 -14.45
C ARG A 261 11.07 0.79 -13.65
N LEU A 262 12.32 1.26 -13.67
CA LEU A 262 13.40 0.70 -12.86
C LEU A 262 13.04 0.63 -11.37
N THR A 263 12.52 1.74 -10.82
CA THR A 263 12.09 1.81 -9.42
C THR A 263 11.01 0.78 -9.11
N VAL A 264 9.99 0.66 -9.96
CA VAL A 264 8.89 -0.32 -9.78
C VAL A 264 9.39 -1.77 -9.89
N GLY A 265 10.26 -2.08 -10.86
CA GLY A 265 10.83 -3.43 -11.01
C GLY A 265 11.70 -3.84 -9.83
N CYS A 266 12.51 -2.92 -9.31
CA CYS A 266 13.27 -3.10 -8.07
C CYS A 266 12.35 -3.34 -6.85
N MET A 267 11.25 -2.58 -6.72
CA MET A 267 10.28 -2.80 -5.65
C MET A 267 9.55 -4.15 -5.78
N ALA A 268 9.17 -4.56 -7.00
CA ALA A 268 8.55 -5.86 -7.25
C ALA A 268 9.50 -7.00 -6.83
N ARG A 269 10.77 -6.95 -7.27
CA ARG A 269 11.79 -7.94 -6.89
C ARG A 269 12.02 -7.98 -5.38
N PHE A 270 12.21 -6.84 -4.71
CA PHE A 270 12.40 -6.81 -3.25
C PHE A 270 11.17 -7.30 -2.48
N THR A 271 9.97 -6.86 -2.83
CA THR A 271 8.75 -7.23 -2.08
C THR A 271 8.36 -8.69 -2.29
N LEU A 272 8.63 -9.28 -3.45
CA LEU A 272 8.50 -10.73 -3.65
C LEU A 272 9.44 -11.50 -2.70
N VAL A 273 10.72 -11.12 -2.64
CA VAL A 273 11.71 -11.76 -1.74
C VAL A 273 11.29 -11.60 -0.28
N ALA A 274 11.01 -10.37 0.17
CA ALA A 274 10.70 -10.06 1.56
C ALA A 274 9.47 -10.81 2.10
N ASN A 275 8.43 -11.00 1.27
CA ASN A 275 7.26 -11.79 1.65
C ASN A 275 7.54 -13.30 1.53
N ALA A 276 8.20 -13.77 0.48
CA ALA A 276 8.42 -15.20 0.24
C ALA A 276 9.35 -15.86 1.27
N THR A 277 10.33 -15.14 1.83
CA THR A 277 11.14 -15.62 2.97
C THR A 277 10.29 -15.90 4.23
N ARG A 278 9.14 -15.25 4.37
CA ARG A 278 8.27 -15.30 5.56
C ARG A 278 6.99 -16.13 5.35
N ASP A 279 6.68 -16.50 4.11
CA ASP A 279 5.46 -17.22 3.73
C ASP A 279 5.80 -18.42 2.81
N PRO A 280 5.90 -19.64 3.38
CA PRO A 280 6.16 -20.86 2.60
C PRO A 280 5.08 -21.19 1.56
N ALA A 281 3.83 -20.72 1.74
CA ALA A 281 2.76 -20.93 0.78
C ALA A 281 2.89 -19.98 -0.42
N LEU A 282 3.25 -18.71 -0.19
CA LEU A 282 3.68 -17.79 -1.25
C LEU A 282 4.89 -18.34 -2.00
N LEU A 283 5.90 -18.84 -1.28
CA LEU A 283 7.11 -19.40 -1.88
C LEU A 283 6.78 -20.60 -2.80
N ALA A 284 5.89 -21.50 -2.37
CA ALA A 284 5.39 -22.60 -3.19
C ALA A 284 4.62 -22.12 -4.45
N LEU A 285 3.71 -21.15 -4.29
CA LEU A 285 2.94 -20.55 -5.38
C LEU A 285 3.86 -19.86 -6.40
N LEU A 286 4.86 -19.10 -5.95
CA LEU A 286 5.82 -18.44 -6.82
C LEU A 286 6.74 -19.44 -7.56
N ARG A 287 7.13 -20.57 -6.93
CA ARG A 287 7.83 -21.66 -7.64
C ARG A 287 6.96 -22.27 -8.73
N GLU A 288 5.67 -22.47 -8.48
CA GLU A 288 4.72 -22.96 -9.48
C GLU A 288 4.56 -21.96 -10.63
N GLU A 289 4.39 -20.67 -10.33
CA GLU A 289 4.29 -19.61 -11.32
C GLU A 289 5.56 -19.46 -12.17
N ALA A 290 6.75 -19.70 -11.61
CA ALA A 290 8.00 -19.72 -12.37
C ALA A 290 8.05 -20.78 -13.49
N THR A 291 7.18 -21.80 -13.45
CA THR A 291 7.03 -22.79 -14.54
C THR A 291 6.17 -22.28 -15.70
N ARG A 292 5.32 -21.27 -15.45
CA ARG A 292 4.38 -20.68 -16.42
C ARG A 292 4.94 -19.47 -17.15
N GLN A 293 5.92 -18.80 -16.54
CA GLN A 293 6.49 -17.56 -17.06
C GLN A 293 7.38 -17.79 -18.30
N PRO A 294 7.41 -16.86 -19.27
CA PRO A 294 8.36 -16.92 -20.38
C PRO A 294 9.80 -16.81 -19.87
N ALA A 295 10.76 -17.40 -20.59
CA ALA A 295 12.11 -17.70 -20.11
C ALA A 295 12.84 -16.54 -19.39
N ALA A 296 12.67 -15.29 -19.84
CA ALA A 296 13.24 -14.11 -19.17
C ALA A 296 12.60 -13.83 -17.79
N GLY A 297 11.28 -13.78 -17.71
CA GLY A 297 10.55 -13.61 -16.43
C GLY A 297 10.76 -14.80 -15.49
N ALA A 298 10.82 -16.02 -16.05
CA ALA A 298 11.15 -17.22 -15.28
C ALA A 298 12.59 -17.22 -14.74
N ALA A 299 13.54 -16.54 -15.38
CA ALA A 299 14.89 -16.36 -14.84
C ALA A 299 14.91 -15.37 -13.67
N ASP A 300 14.19 -14.25 -13.79
CA ASP A 300 14.09 -13.23 -12.72
C ASP A 300 13.35 -13.73 -11.49
N LEU A 301 12.25 -14.47 -11.69
CA LEU A 301 11.52 -15.06 -10.57
C LEU A 301 12.37 -16.13 -9.86
N ARG A 302 13.24 -16.87 -10.58
CA ARG A 302 14.15 -17.84 -9.95
C ARG A 302 15.29 -17.19 -9.13
N ASP A 303 15.85 -16.05 -9.54
CA ASP A 303 16.76 -15.29 -8.67
C ASP A 303 16.05 -14.74 -7.42
N ALA A 304 14.83 -14.24 -7.57
CA ALA A 304 14.02 -13.78 -6.43
C ALA A 304 13.67 -14.93 -5.47
N LEU A 305 13.31 -16.11 -5.99
CA LEU A 305 13.07 -17.31 -5.19
C LEU A 305 14.34 -17.76 -4.45
N ALA A 306 15.47 -17.85 -5.14
CA ALA A 306 16.75 -18.24 -4.53
C ALA A 306 17.17 -17.25 -3.42
N ALA A 307 17.02 -15.95 -3.66
CA ALA A 307 17.28 -14.92 -2.65
C ALA A 307 16.34 -15.02 -1.44
N ALA A 308 15.09 -15.44 -1.65
CA ALA A 308 14.12 -15.63 -0.57
C ALA A 308 14.45 -16.88 0.28
N GLU A 309 14.87 -17.95 -0.38
CA GLU A 309 15.31 -19.22 0.21
C GLU A 309 16.61 -19.09 1.03
N SER A 310 17.49 -18.13 0.66
CA SER A 310 18.76 -17.88 1.33
C SER A 310 18.76 -16.66 2.29
N ASP A 311 17.59 -16.06 2.58
CA ASP A 311 17.42 -14.78 3.30
C ASP A 311 18.32 -13.63 2.80
N ASP A 312 18.67 -13.64 1.50
CA ASP A 312 19.57 -12.66 0.90
C ASP A 312 18.84 -11.39 0.41
N LEU A 313 17.92 -10.92 1.26
CA LEU A 313 17.20 -9.67 1.08
C LEU A 313 18.15 -8.46 1.09
N ALA A 314 19.32 -8.61 1.74
CA ALA A 314 20.38 -7.62 1.80
C ALA A 314 21.08 -7.37 0.45
N ARG A 315 21.43 -8.42 -0.32
CA ARG A 315 21.92 -8.26 -1.70
C ARG A 315 20.88 -7.61 -2.58
N VAL A 316 19.64 -8.10 -2.58
CA VAL A 316 18.55 -7.60 -3.44
C VAL A 316 18.29 -6.11 -3.19
N ARG A 317 18.35 -5.67 -1.92
CA ARG A 317 18.33 -4.25 -1.54
C ARG A 317 19.51 -3.46 -2.11
N THR A 318 20.72 -4.01 -2.00
CA THR A 318 21.97 -3.34 -2.40
C THR A 318 22.04 -3.18 -3.92
N GLU A 319 21.77 -4.24 -4.67
CA GLU A 319 21.67 -4.22 -6.14
C GLU A 319 20.64 -3.19 -6.63
N SER A 320 19.44 -3.20 -6.03
CA SER A 320 18.34 -2.29 -6.40
C SER A 320 18.70 -0.82 -6.18
N LEU A 321 19.27 -0.49 -5.02
CA LEU A 321 19.74 0.87 -4.72
C LEU A 321 20.87 1.31 -5.66
N ALA A 322 21.82 0.42 -5.96
CA ALA A 322 22.93 0.72 -6.87
C ALA A 322 22.44 0.98 -8.31
N ALA A 323 21.47 0.19 -8.80
CA ALA A 323 20.87 0.35 -10.13
C ALA A 323 20.12 1.69 -10.25
N ILE A 324 19.25 2.01 -9.29
CA ILE A 324 18.48 3.27 -9.26
C ILE A 324 19.43 4.47 -9.22
N GLN A 325 20.43 4.46 -8.35
CA GLN A 325 21.42 5.55 -8.27
C GLN A 325 22.26 5.71 -9.54
N ALA A 326 22.59 4.62 -10.23
CA ALA A 326 23.32 4.68 -11.51
C ALA A 326 22.48 5.37 -12.60
N LEU A 327 21.18 5.07 -12.67
CA LEU A 327 20.27 5.73 -13.62
C LEU A 327 19.96 7.18 -13.22
N GLU A 328 19.86 7.50 -11.93
CA GLU A 328 19.77 8.90 -11.45
C GLU A 328 21.01 9.73 -11.83
N ARG A 329 22.22 9.14 -11.84
CA ARG A 329 23.45 9.80 -12.32
C ARG A 329 23.38 10.01 -13.84
N LYS A 330 23.26 8.93 -14.63
CA LYS A 330 23.11 8.98 -16.11
C LYS A 330 22.08 10.01 -16.57
N THR A 331 20.94 10.10 -15.89
CA THR A 331 19.86 11.04 -16.23
C THR A 331 20.23 12.50 -15.93
N ARG A 332 20.91 12.75 -14.81
CA ARG A 332 21.39 14.07 -14.39
C ARG A 332 22.55 14.57 -15.27
N ASP A 333 23.43 13.67 -15.69
CA ASP A 333 24.55 14.01 -16.55
C ASP A 333 24.08 14.32 -17.99
N ARG A 334 23.01 13.66 -18.44
CA ARG A 334 22.29 13.96 -19.69
C ARG A 334 21.46 15.25 -19.65
N ASN A 335 21.00 15.67 -18.47
CA ASN A 335 20.20 16.89 -18.28
C ASN A 335 20.66 17.63 -17.01
N PRO A 336 21.80 18.37 -17.09
CA PRO A 336 22.39 19.01 -15.92
C PRO A 336 21.48 20.10 -15.36
N PRO A 337 21.43 20.27 -14.02
CA PRO A 337 20.59 21.29 -13.40
C PRO A 337 21.01 22.70 -13.83
N ASP A 338 20.02 23.54 -14.08
CA ASP A 338 20.18 24.94 -14.47
C ASP A 338 20.93 25.74 -13.39
N ARG A 339 22.21 26.00 -13.66
CA ARG A 339 23.11 26.68 -12.72
C ARG A 339 22.68 28.12 -12.42
N SER A 340 21.93 28.78 -13.31
CA SER A 340 21.43 30.15 -13.06
C SER A 340 20.43 30.21 -11.90
N LYS A 341 19.74 29.09 -11.62
CA LYS A 341 18.78 28.93 -10.52
C LYS A 341 19.39 28.37 -9.23
N THR A 342 20.72 28.15 -9.22
CA THR A 342 21.46 27.64 -8.04
C THR A 342 22.40 28.70 -7.44
N LEU A 343 22.31 29.95 -7.92
CA LEU A 343 22.95 31.10 -7.29
C LEU A 343 22.10 31.57 -6.11
N GLU A 344 22.35 30.97 -4.94
CA GLU A 344 22.11 31.65 -3.65
C GLU A 344 22.75 33.05 -3.71
N PRO A 345 22.08 34.11 -3.20
CA PRO A 345 22.68 35.43 -3.18
C PRO A 345 23.93 35.42 -2.29
N SER A 346 25.09 35.66 -2.90
CA SER A 346 26.36 35.71 -2.19
C SER A 346 26.28 36.67 -1.00
N PRO A 347 26.65 36.26 0.23
CA PRO A 347 26.64 37.15 1.38
C PRO A 347 27.69 38.24 1.20
N ALA A 348 27.26 39.39 0.68
CA ALA A 348 28.08 40.59 0.50
C ALA A 348 28.31 41.28 1.87
N GLY A 349 29.02 40.59 2.75
CA GLY A 349 29.05 40.89 4.19
C GLY A 349 30.28 40.34 4.90
N ASP A 350 31.46 40.52 4.32
CA ASP A 350 32.66 40.86 5.10
C ASP A 350 33.79 41.41 4.21
N ARG A 351 34.24 42.62 4.51
CA ARG A 351 35.54 43.16 4.07
C ARG A 351 36.34 43.48 5.33
N PRO A 352 37.55 42.92 5.53
CA PRO A 352 38.34 43.22 6.72
C PRO A 352 38.72 44.70 6.77
N ALA A 353 38.72 45.27 7.97
CA ALA A 353 38.97 46.69 8.19
C ALA A 353 40.39 47.09 7.82
N ALA A 354 40.55 47.80 6.69
CA ALA A 354 41.81 48.42 6.30
C ALA A 354 42.10 49.65 7.19
N ALA A 355 43.36 49.83 7.59
CA ALA A 355 43.75 50.80 8.61
C ALA A 355 43.50 52.27 8.20
N LEU A 356 42.89 53.03 9.12
CA LEU A 356 42.66 54.47 8.99
C LEU A 356 43.98 55.26 8.99
N ARG A 357 44.55 55.54 7.81
CA ARG A 357 45.50 56.63 7.64
C ARG A 357 44.76 57.97 7.80
N ARG A 358 45.06 58.70 8.88
CA ARG A 358 44.57 60.08 9.06
C ARG A 358 45.10 60.99 7.93
N PRO A 359 44.26 61.79 7.27
CA PRO A 359 44.75 62.96 6.55
C PRO A 359 45.26 64.01 7.55
N ARG A 360 46.32 64.72 7.18
CA ARG A 360 46.83 65.89 7.94
C ARG A 360 46.19 67.14 7.38
N ALA A 361 45.46 67.87 8.21
CA ALA A 361 45.00 69.22 7.92
C ALA A 361 45.69 70.19 8.89
N GLU A 362 46.36 71.18 8.33
CA GLU A 362 46.72 72.43 9.02
C GLU A 362 45.63 73.48 8.72
N PRO A 363 45.57 74.59 9.48
CA PRO A 363 44.29 75.19 9.87
C PRO A 363 43.78 76.27 8.91
N ASP A 364 42.49 76.63 9.01
CA ASP A 364 42.13 77.87 9.72
C ASP A 364 40.63 78.15 9.93
N THR A 365 40.30 78.52 11.17
CA THR A 365 39.23 79.45 11.61
C THR A 365 37.72 79.17 11.41
N PHE A 366 36.96 79.79 12.33
CA PHE A 366 35.58 80.28 12.21
C PHE A 366 34.36 79.32 12.19
N THR A 367 33.95 78.95 13.42
CA THR A 367 32.62 79.24 13.98
C THR A 367 31.56 79.87 13.07
N ALA A 368 30.38 79.23 12.89
CA ALA A 368 29.06 79.80 13.24
C ALA A 368 27.85 78.96 12.77
N ALA A 369 26.90 78.80 13.70
CA ALA A 369 25.43 78.74 13.54
C ALA A 369 24.75 78.13 12.28
N ALA A 370 23.84 77.18 12.55
CA ALA A 370 22.71 76.87 11.68
C ALA A 370 21.56 77.89 11.83
N GLY A 371 20.61 77.90 10.91
CA GLY A 371 19.31 78.57 11.08
C GLY A 371 18.70 79.09 9.78
N ALA A 372 17.57 78.52 9.36
CA ALA A 372 16.69 79.13 8.36
C ALA A 372 15.81 80.22 9.02
N PRO A 373 15.34 81.24 8.27
CA PRO A 373 14.59 82.36 8.84
C PRO A 373 13.10 82.05 9.04
N VAL A 374 12.44 82.81 9.91
CA VAL A 374 11.16 83.52 9.68
C VAL A 374 10.76 84.25 10.97
N ASP A 375 10.42 85.54 10.86
CA ASP A 375 9.79 86.32 11.94
C ASP A 375 8.27 86.06 12.01
N ARG A 376 7.74 85.96 13.23
CA ARG A 376 6.44 86.56 13.63
C ARG A 376 6.22 86.54 15.14
#